data_AF-A0A8J5XNH8-F1
#
_entry.id   AF-A0A8J5XNH8-F1
#
_cell.length_a   1.000
_cell.length_b   1.000
_cell.length_c   1.000
_cell.angle_alpha   90.00
_cell.angle_beta   90.00
_cell.angle_gamma   90.00
#
_symmetry.space_group_name_H-M   'P 1'
#
loop_
_entity.id
_entity.type
_entity.pdbx_description
1 polymer ?
#
loop_
_entity_poly.entity_id
_entity_poly.type
_entity_poly.pdbx_seq_one_letter_code
_entity_poly.pdbx_strand_id
1 'polypeptide(L)'
;MWALLFLGAAPLSARGAHRAATAARTAMLVACAPGELTVGAAIERAACADEVLAAAARIPAPGPPFAAAHLADDVHQRRRQRLACNALQRLAALLIGSGNAYSRSEVMLDERFSHAAQCAAAPSCARADGADDELDATSAREVIASLAALAALCGEDAVARARAREALPTLAPLRAAALALGARAERLSPLMRIAEACSARHALRRLVGRTAPTPRLDEAVRHLPFDIAFGAIALPAAAAAAASGGGGGETVDGHAEREPAEAPSALLGLLLSGELSVDCLLREVPFAQSELLTADGRRVRERRHTAWLADNGIGALAYSGKLMPPAPMPPSVRRVRDALHLEHGELFDCALCNLYPPGGEAACKWHTDPEHGTRWALPTSVVAVGDTRRFAFRPLRPARPRTATAHGAQAAPEGAWTHVLPLFSGDVVHMVGACNDEYEHAVLPGEGERNAGARISLVFKRALVCGGRRGHGLAGEGRRARARLRDTSKRGGDLGSTAAREAPRPRASPAAHGGGPSMSARRARGDSARAPSGRRAH
;
A
#
# COMPACT_ATOMS: atom_id res chain seq x y z
N MET A 1 -81.81 4.16 -37.41
CA MET A 1 -81.18 3.33 -36.36
C MET A 1 -79.71 3.73 -36.26
N TRP A 2 -79.23 4.05 -35.06
CA TRP A 2 -77.87 4.53 -34.79
C TRP A 2 -77.28 3.81 -33.58
N ALA A 3 -75.97 3.53 -33.65
CA ALA A 3 -75.02 3.27 -32.56
C ALA A 3 -75.10 1.99 -31.71
N LEU A 4 -73.93 1.69 -31.08
CA LEU A 4 -73.58 0.63 -30.11
C LEU A 4 -73.31 -0.77 -30.73
N LEU A 5 -72.22 -1.50 -30.44
CA LEU A 5 -71.11 -1.30 -29.47
C LEU A 5 -69.78 -1.90 -30.00
N PHE A 6 -68.65 -1.26 -29.66
CA PHE A 6 -67.28 -1.76 -29.84
C PHE A 6 -66.80 -2.46 -28.56
N LEU A 7 -66.18 -3.63 -28.67
CA LEU A 7 -65.32 -4.22 -27.62
C LEU A 7 -64.22 -5.07 -28.28
N GLY A 8 -63.01 -4.49 -28.39
CA GLY A 8 -61.81 -5.14 -28.94
C GLY A 8 -60.59 -4.78 -28.09
N ALA A 9 -59.72 -5.76 -27.83
CA ALA A 9 -58.72 -5.68 -26.78
C ALA A 9 -57.65 -4.58 -26.99
N ALA A 10 -57.29 -3.88 -25.91
CA ALA A 10 -56.18 -2.94 -25.89
C ALA A 10 -54.83 -3.66 -25.66
N PRO A 11 -53.73 -3.21 -26.31
CA PRO A 11 -52.40 -3.78 -26.10
C PRO A 11 -51.82 -3.41 -24.72
N LEU A 12 -51.11 -4.35 -24.10
CA LEU A 12 -50.38 -4.12 -22.85
C LEU A 12 -49.29 -3.05 -23.04
N SER A 13 -49.40 -1.94 -22.32
CA SER A 13 -48.41 -0.85 -22.40
C SER A 13 -47.01 -1.30 -21.94
N ALA A 14 -45.96 -0.68 -22.50
CA ALA A 14 -44.56 -0.98 -22.17
C ALA A 14 -44.22 -0.88 -20.66
N ARG A 15 -45.01 -0.14 -19.87
CA ARG A 15 -44.86 -0.07 -18.40
C ARG A 15 -45.24 -1.37 -17.68
N GLY A 16 -46.13 -2.18 -18.28
CA GLY A 16 -46.48 -3.52 -17.77
C GLY A 16 -45.33 -4.51 -17.94
N ALA A 17 -44.75 -4.57 -19.14
CA ALA A 17 -43.56 -5.39 -19.43
C ALA A 17 -42.38 -4.99 -18.53
N HIS A 18 -42.16 -3.69 -18.30
CA HIS A 18 -41.08 -3.24 -17.43
C HIS A 18 -41.29 -3.62 -15.96
N ARG A 19 -42.54 -3.60 -15.45
CA ARG A 19 -42.85 -4.10 -14.10
C ARG A 19 -42.69 -5.62 -13.98
N ALA A 20 -43.07 -6.39 -15.01
CA ALA A 20 -42.81 -7.83 -15.05
C ALA A 20 -41.30 -8.14 -15.05
N ALA A 21 -40.49 -7.41 -15.83
CA ALA A 21 -39.04 -7.55 -15.85
C ALA A 21 -38.37 -7.14 -14.51
N THR A 22 -38.90 -6.13 -13.81
CA THR A 22 -38.41 -5.73 -12.49
C THR A 22 -38.82 -6.73 -11.38
N ALA A 23 -40.01 -7.33 -11.48
CA ALA A 23 -40.43 -8.42 -10.60
C ALA A 23 -39.57 -9.68 -10.81
N ALA A 24 -39.30 -10.06 -12.07
CA ALA A 24 -38.40 -11.17 -12.42
C ALA A 24 -36.96 -10.93 -11.93
N ARG A 25 -36.48 -9.68 -11.93
CA ARG A 25 -35.19 -9.29 -11.31
C ARG A 25 -35.13 -9.46 -9.79
N THR A 26 -36.26 -9.68 -9.12
CA THR A 26 -36.36 -9.71 -7.64
C THR A 26 -36.73 -11.09 -7.09
N ALA A 27 -37.08 -12.06 -7.95
CA ALA A 27 -37.63 -13.37 -7.54
C ALA A 27 -36.92 -14.57 -8.20
N MET A 28 -35.63 -14.75 -7.91
CA MET A 28 -34.98 -16.08 -7.97
C MET A 28 -34.06 -16.26 -6.76
N LEU A 29 -34.72 -16.55 -5.64
CA LEU A 29 -34.08 -17.09 -4.44
C LEU A 29 -33.75 -18.56 -4.69
N VAL A 30 -32.50 -18.95 -4.48
CA VAL A 30 -32.25 -20.24 -3.83
C VAL A 30 -33.00 -20.13 -2.50
N ALA A 31 -34.02 -20.96 -2.30
CA ALA A 31 -34.94 -20.85 -1.17
C ALA A 31 -34.15 -21.05 0.14
N CYS A 32 -33.76 -19.93 0.75
CA CYS A 32 -33.21 -19.91 2.10
C CYS A 32 -34.32 -20.35 3.06
N ALA A 33 -33.96 -21.06 4.13
CA ALA A 33 -34.96 -21.45 5.13
C ALA A 33 -35.66 -20.19 5.71
N PRO A 34 -36.93 -20.25 6.13
CA PRO A 34 -37.62 -19.09 6.68
C PRO A 34 -36.85 -18.51 7.88
N GLY A 35 -36.33 -17.28 7.71
CA GLY A 35 -35.47 -16.60 8.68
C GLY A 35 -33.98 -16.53 8.31
N GLU A 36 -33.52 -17.32 7.33
CA GLU A 36 -32.11 -17.37 6.90
C GLU A 36 -31.78 -16.23 5.91
N LEU A 37 -30.66 -15.54 6.15
CA LEU A 37 -30.18 -14.47 5.27
C LEU A 37 -29.67 -15.02 3.93
N THR A 38 -30.02 -14.34 2.84
CA THR A 38 -29.39 -14.58 1.53
C THR A 38 -27.87 -14.46 1.63
N VAL A 39 -27.14 -15.17 0.77
CA VAL A 39 -25.66 -15.20 0.80
C VAL A 39 -25.05 -13.79 0.76
N GLY A 40 -25.57 -12.90 -0.09
CA GLY A 40 -25.11 -11.50 -0.17
C GLY A 40 -25.36 -10.71 1.13
N ALA A 41 -26.56 -10.81 1.71
CA ALA A 41 -26.90 -10.12 2.95
C ALA A 41 -26.12 -10.66 4.16
N ALA A 42 -25.76 -11.96 4.16
CA ALA A 42 -24.90 -12.55 5.17
C ALA A 42 -23.45 -12.00 5.07
N ILE A 43 -22.87 -11.96 3.86
CA ILE A 43 -21.54 -11.38 3.63
C ILE A 43 -21.50 -9.89 4.04
N GLU A 44 -22.52 -9.12 3.69
CA GLU A 44 -22.58 -7.68 3.99
C GLU A 44 -22.66 -7.41 5.50
N ARG A 45 -23.46 -8.20 6.23
CA ARG A 45 -23.68 -8.05 7.67
C ARG A 45 -22.59 -8.69 8.54
N ALA A 46 -21.76 -9.57 7.99
CA ALA A 46 -20.73 -10.30 8.72
C ALA A 46 -19.75 -9.36 9.46
N ALA A 47 -19.70 -9.47 10.79
CA ALA A 47 -18.84 -8.70 11.69
C ALA A 47 -17.45 -9.32 11.85
N CYS A 48 -17.31 -10.63 11.65
CA CYS A 48 -16.04 -11.35 11.77
C CYS A 48 -15.72 -12.18 10.51
N ALA A 49 -14.49 -12.68 10.40
CA ALA A 49 -14.04 -13.45 9.24
C ALA A 49 -14.79 -14.79 9.09
N ASP A 50 -15.08 -15.48 10.20
CA ASP A 50 -15.78 -16.76 10.18
C ASP A 50 -17.21 -16.65 9.63
N GLU A 51 -17.94 -15.58 9.97
CA GLU A 51 -19.26 -15.30 9.40
C GLU A 51 -19.21 -15.10 7.88
N VAL A 52 -18.15 -14.44 7.36
CA VAL A 52 -17.95 -14.32 5.91
C VAL A 52 -17.66 -15.67 5.27
N LEU A 53 -16.82 -16.51 5.91
CA LEU A 53 -16.46 -17.83 5.40
C LEU A 53 -17.66 -18.80 5.43
N ALA A 54 -18.46 -18.77 6.49
CA ALA A 54 -19.72 -19.51 6.58
C ALA A 54 -20.72 -19.07 5.50
N ALA A 55 -20.82 -17.77 5.22
CA ALA A 55 -21.63 -17.28 4.10
C ALA A 55 -21.06 -17.71 2.73
N ALA A 56 -19.74 -17.66 2.55
CA ALA A 56 -19.06 -18.03 1.31
C ALA A 56 -19.14 -19.53 1.01
N ALA A 57 -19.17 -20.40 2.03
CA ALA A 57 -19.38 -21.84 1.88
C ALA A 57 -20.74 -22.20 1.22
N ARG A 58 -21.74 -21.30 1.31
CA ARG A 58 -23.04 -21.44 0.63
C ARG A 58 -23.04 -20.99 -0.83
N ILE A 59 -21.92 -20.49 -1.36
CA ILE A 59 -21.79 -20.13 -2.78
C ILE A 59 -21.70 -21.43 -3.61
N PRO A 60 -22.51 -21.61 -4.67
CA PRO A 60 -22.44 -22.82 -5.50
C PRO A 60 -21.07 -23.02 -6.17
N ALA A 61 -20.65 -24.28 -6.27
CA ALA A 61 -19.38 -24.67 -6.88
C ALA A 61 -19.20 -24.10 -8.31
N PRO A 62 -17.96 -23.81 -8.72
CA PRO A 62 -17.71 -23.14 -10.00
C PRO A 62 -17.94 -24.00 -11.23
N GLY A 63 -17.78 -25.32 -11.11
CA GLY A 63 -17.89 -26.29 -12.21
C GLY A 63 -18.77 -27.49 -11.85
N PRO A 64 -18.99 -28.42 -12.80
CA PRO A 64 -19.80 -29.60 -12.58
C PRO A 64 -19.17 -30.59 -11.59
N PRO A 65 -19.98 -31.46 -10.93
CA PRO A 65 -21.43 -31.55 -11.05
C PRO A 65 -22.16 -30.40 -10.34
N PHE A 66 -23.08 -29.75 -11.05
CA PHE A 66 -23.91 -28.70 -10.47
C PHE A 66 -25.09 -29.31 -9.70
N ALA A 67 -25.42 -28.76 -8.54
CA ALA A 67 -26.56 -29.21 -7.73
C ALA A 67 -27.94 -29.03 -8.43
N ALA A 68 -28.01 -28.13 -9.43
CA ALA A 68 -29.16 -27.96 -10.31
C ALA A 68 -28.71 -27.44 -11.68
N ALA A 69 -29.37 -27.86 -12.76
CA ALA A 69 -28.96 -27.54 -14.13
C ALA A 69 -28.87 -26.03 -14.41
N HIS A 70 -29.80 -25.24 -13.89
CA HIS A 70 -29.81 -23.77 -14.06
C HIS A 70 -28.58 -23.06 -13.47
N LEU A 71 -27.79 -23.72 -12.61
CA LEU A 71 -26.55 -23.14 -12.09
C LEU A 71 -25.48 -23.02 -13.18
N ALA A 72 -25.58 -23.77 -14.27
CA ALA A 72 -24.75 -23.60 -15.46
C ALA A 72 -25.08 -22.31 -16.23
N ASP A 73 -26.27 -21.73 -16.04
CA ASP A 73 -26.70 -20.52 -16.75
C ASP A 73 -25.83 -19.33 -16.36
N ASP A 74 -25.52 -18.51 -17.36
CA ASP A 74 -24.62 -17.36 -17.24
C ASP A 74 -25.05 -16.34 -16.15
N VAL A 75 -26.35 -16.24 -15.86
CA VAL A 75 -26.87 -15.41 -14.76
C VAL A 75 -26.44 -15.94 -13.39
N HIS A 76 -26.46 -17.26 -13.19
CA HIS A 76 -26.05 -17.90 -11.94
C HIS A 76 -24.52 -17.93 -11.80
N GLN A 77 -23.81 -18.19 -12.90
CA GLN A 77 -22.35 -18.13 -12.97
C GLN A 77 -21.82 -16.74 -12.60
N ARG A 78 -22.42 -15.65 -13.11
CA ARG A 78 -22.03 -14.28 -12.75
C ARG A 78 -22.47 -13.88 -11.34
N ARG A 79 -23.63 -14.37 -10.86
CA ARG A 79 -24.02 -14.20 -9.45
C ARG A 79 -23.03 -14.86 -8.49
N ARG A 80 -22.51 -16.05 -8.82
CA ARG A 80 -21.44 -16.74 -8.07
C ARG A 80 -20.19 -15.86 -7.98
N GLN A 81 -19.67 -15.41 -9.13
CA GLN A 81 -18.47 -14.57 -9.21
C GLN A 81 -18.60 -13.31 -8.34
N ARG A 82 -19.72 -12.59 -8.45
CA ARG A 82 -20.00 -11.39 -7.65
C ARG A 82 -20.07 -11.67 -6.15
N LEU A 83 -20.79 -12.71 -5.72
CA LEU A 83 -20.87 -13.08 -4.30
C LEU A 83 -19.49 -13.44 -3.74
N ALA A 84 -18.68 -14.16 -4.51
CA ALA A 84 -17.33 -14.53 -4.14
C ALA A 84 -16.39 -13.31 -4.07
N CYS A 85 -16.43 -12.41 -5.06
CA CYS A 85 -15.72 -11.12 -5.03
C CYS A 85 -16.08 -10.32 -3.77
N ASN A 86 -17.37 -10.19 -3.46
CA ASN A 86 -17.84 -9.49 -2.26
C ASN A 86 -17.33 -10.15 -0.96
N ALA A 87 -17.29 -11.48 -0.89
CA ALA A 87 -16.74 -12.21 0.25
C ALA A 87 -15.23 -11.95 0.43
N LEU A 88 -14.45 -12.03 -0.65
CA LEU A 88 -13.01 -11.72 -0.64
C LEU A 88 -12.76 -10.27 -0.20
N GLN A 89 -13.51 -9.30 -0.75
CA GLN A 89 -13.43 -7.90 -0.35
C GLN A 89 -13.82 -7.68 1.12
N ARG A 90 -14.84 -8.38 1.63
CA ARG A 90 -15.23 -8.29 3.05
C ARG A 90 -14.16 -8.87 3.98
N LEU A 91 -13.58 -10.02 3.63
CA LEU A 91 -12.45 -10.59 4.36
C LEU A 91 -11.26 -9.64 4.37
N ALA A 92 -10.85 -9.12 3.21
CA ALA A 92 -9.76 -8.16 3.10
C ALA A 92 -10.05 -6.91 3.94
N ALA A 93 -11.27 -6.38 3.88
CA ALA A 93 -11.69 -5.26 4.70
C ALA A 93 -11.58 -5.55 6.20
N LEU A 94 -11.98 -6.74 6.68
CA LEU A 94 -11.91 -7.10 8.10
C LEU A 94 -10.48 -7.39 8.58
N LEU A 95 -9.58 -7.85 7.70
CA LEU A 95 -8.31 -8.50 8.09
C LEU A 95 -7.04 -7.77 7.65
N ILE A 96 -7.10 -6.75 6.80
CA ILE A 96 -5.93 -5.89 6.54
C ILE A 96 -5.59 -5.13 7.83
N GLY A 97 -4.37 -5.28 8.33
CA GLY A 97 -3.86 -4.58 9.51
C GLY A 97 -2.91 -5.40 10.39
N SER A 98 -1.95 -4.73 11.04
CA SER A 98 -0.95 -5.36 11.91
C SER A 98 -1.52 -6.19 13.07
N GLY A 99 -2.73 -5.88 13.56
CA GLY A 99 -3.40 -6.68 14.61
C GLY A 99 -3.97 -8.01 14.13
N ASN A 100 -4.12 -8.20 12.81
CA ASN A 100 -4.84 -9.33 12.21
C ASN A 100 -3.92 -10.38 11.57
N ALA A 101 -2.60 -10.28 11.74
CA ALA A 101 -1.63 -11.20 11.13
C ALA A 101 -1.96 -12.68 11.38
N TYR A 102 -2.34 -13.04 12.61
CA TYR A 102 -2.78 -14.39 12.98
C TYR A 102 -4.06 -14.78 12.22
N SER A 103 -5.12 -13.98 12.35
CA SER A 103 -6.42 -14.20 11.72
C SER A 103 -6.34 -14.33 10.19
N ARG A 104 -5.52 -13.51 9.51
CA ARG A 104 -5.22 -13.65 8.07
C ARG A 104 -4.66 -15.04 7.73
N SER A 105 -3.78 -15.56 8.60
CA SER A 105 -3.09 -16.83 8.37
C SER A 105 -4.01 -18.03 8.58
N GLU A 106 -4.90 -17.98 9.57
CA GLU A 106 -5.94 -19.00 9.73
C GLU A 106 -6.91 -18.99 8.54
N VAL A 107 -7.37 -17.81 8.09
CA VAL A 107 -8.24 -17.69 6.90
C VAL A 107 -7.56 -18.22 5.63
N MET A 108 -6.26 -18.01 5.45
CA MET A 108 -5.52 -18.57 4.30
C MET A 108 -5.45 -20.10 4.30
N LEU A 109 -5.55 -20.75 5.45
CA LEU A 109 -5.52 -22.21 5.58
C LEU A 109 -6.95 -22.81 5.59
N ASP A 110 -8.00 -21.99 5.56
CA ASP A 110 -9.39 -22.42 5.57
C ASP A 110 -9.88 -22.82 4.16
N GLU A 111 -10.48 -24.01 4.05
CA GLU A 111 -11.00 -24.52 2.77
C GLU A 111 -12.13 -23.64 2.21
N ARG A 112 -12.93 -22.99 3.07
CA ARG A 112 -14.00 -22.08 2.67
C ARG A 112 -13.45 -20.82 1.99
N PHE A 113 -12.24 -20.40 2.35
CA PHE A 113 -11.54 -19.30 1.69
C PHE A 113 -11.03 -19.72 0.30
N SER A 114 -10.46 -20.92 0.20
CA SER A 114 -10.05 -21.51 -1.09
C SER A 114 -11.25 -21.68 -2.04
N HIS A 115 -12.39 -22.14 -1.54
CA HIS A 115 -13.65 -22.23 -2.29
C HIS A 115 -14.13 -20.85 -2.78
N ALA A 116 -14.09 -19.82 -1.93
CA ALA A 116 -14.43 -18.46 -2.32
C ALA A 116 -13.50 -17.94 -3.45
N ALA A 117 -12.20 -18.15 -3.33
CA ALA A 117 -11.22 -17.77 -4.35
C ALA A 117 -11.49 -18.47 -5.69
N GLN A 118 -11.75 -19.78 -5.68
CA GLN A 118 -12.13 -20.56 -6.88
C GLN A 118 -13.44 -20.06 -7.51
N CYS A 119 -14.45 -19.76 -6.70
CA CYS A 119 -15.75 -19.26 -7.16
C CYS A 119 -15.67 -17.90 -7.85
N ALA A 120 -14.78 -17.01 -7.38
CA ALA A 120 -14.47 -15.73 -8.03
C ALA A 120 -13.63 -15.91 -9.30
N ALA A 121 -12.65 -16.82 -9.26
CA ALA A 121 -11.70 -17.04 -10.34
C ALA A 121 -12.32 -17.69 -11.57
N ALA A 122 -13.16 -18.72 -11.40
CA ALA A 122 -13.71 -19.48 -12.51
C ALA A 122 -14.60 -18.62 -13.43
N PRO A 123 -14.35 -18.61 -14.76
CA PRO A 123 -15.20 -17.92 -15.72
C PRO A 123 -16.61 -18.52 -15.77
N SER A 124 -17.52 -17.89 -16.53
CA SER A 124 -18.85 -18.47 -16.77
C SER A 124 -18.73 -19.62 -17.77
N CYS A 125 -19.26 -20.80 -17.42
CA CYS A 125 -19.27 -21.94 -18.36
C CYS A 125 -20.23 -21.73 -19.55
N ALA A 126 -21.14 -20.75 -19.47
CA ALA A 126 -22.09 -20.43 -20.52
C ALA A 126 -21.68 -19.24 -21.41
N ARG A 127 -20.67 -18.45 -21.01
CA ARG A 127 -20.18 -17.27 -21.76
C ARG A 127 -18.72 -16.97 -21.41
N ALA A 128 -17.87 -16.88 -22.44
CA ALA A 128 -16.46 -16.49 -22.26
C ALA A 128 -16.32 -15.00 -21.87
N ASP A 129 -15.25 -14.65 -21.15
CA ASP A 129 -14.87 -13.23 -20.96
C ASP A 129 -14.47 -12.62 -22.32
N GLY A 130 -14.96 -11.42 -22.62
CA GLY A 130 -14.74 -10.73 -23.90
C GLY A 130 -15.77 -11.05 -24.99
N ALA A 131 -16.97 -11.50 -24.60
CA ALA A 131 -18.08 -11.81 -25.50
C ALA A 131 -19.20 -10.76 -25.50
N ASP A 132 -19.18 -9.80 -24.57
CA ASP A 132 -20.18 -8.73 -24.42
C ASP A 132 -19.56 -7.53 -23.66
N ASP A 133 -19.15 -6.49 -24.39
CA ASP A 133 -18.30 -5.39 -23.87
C ASP A 133 -18.88 -4.69 -22.63
N GLU A 134 -20.21 -4.47 -22.55
CA GLU A 134 -20.85 -3.80 -21.42
C GLU A 134 -20.79 -4.67 -20.15
N LEU A 135 -21.04 -5.97 -20.33
CA LEU A 135 -21.02 -6.95 -19.26
C LEU A 135 -19.57 -7.25 -18.82
N ASP A 136 -18.64 -7.32 -19.77
CA ASP A 136 -17.22 -7.58 -19.53
C ASP A 136 -16.53 -6.43 -18.79
N ALA A 137 -16.96 -5.17 -18.96
CA ALA A 137 -16.51 -4.07 -18.12
C ALA A 137 -16.88 -4.25 -16.63
N THR A 138 -17.96 -4.98 -16.33
CA THR A 138 -18.32 -5.35 -14.95
C THR A 138 -17.48 -6.53 -14.47
N SER A 139 -17.32 -7.57 -15.29
CA SER A 139 -16.42 -8.70 -15.01
C SER A 139 -14.98 -8.25 -14.74
N ALA A 140 -14.48 -7.26 -15.47
CA ALA A 140 -13.15 -6.68 -15.26
C ALA A 140 -13.01 -6.14 -13.84
N ARG A 141 -13.96 -5.30 -13.39
CA ARG A 141 -13.97 -4.75 -12.01
C ARG A 141 -14.02 -5.84 -10.94
N GLU A 142 -14.85 -6.87 -11.14
CA GLU A 142 -14.98 -8.01 -10.21
C GLU A 142 -13.68 -8.84 -10.16
N VAL A 143 -13.00 -9.05 -11.30
CA VAL A 143 -11.69 -9.73 -11.38
C VAL A 143 -10.59 -8.93 -10.69
N ILE A 144 -10.48 -7.62 -10.96
CA ILE A 144 -9.48 -6.74 -10.32
C ILE A 144 -9.68 -6.70 -8.80
N ALA A 145 -10.93 -6.54 -8.36
CA ALA A 145 -11.28 -6.53 -6.94
C ALA A 145 -10.95 -7.86 -6.25
N SER A 146 -11.21 -8.99 -6.91
CA SER A 146 -10.88 -10.33 -6.40
C SER A 146 -9.37 -10.56 -6.31
N LEU A 147 -8.60 -10.15 -7.33
CA LEU A 147 -7.13 -10.19 -7.30
C LEU A 147 -6.57 -9.34 -6.17
N ALA A 148 -6.99 -8.08 -6.06
CA ALA A 148 -6.49 -7.15 -5.05
C ALA A 148 -6.83 -7.62 -3.62
N ALA A 149 -8.04 -8.16 -3.41
CA ALA A 149 -8.44 -8.73 -2.12
C ALA A 149 -7.62 -9.98 -1.76
N LEU A 150 -7.44 -10.91 -2.71
CA LEU A 150 -6.63 -12.12 -2.52
C LEU A 150 -5.16 -11.76 -2.22
N ALA A 151 -4.58 -10.82 -2.97
CA ALA A 151 -3.21 -10.33 -2.77
C ALA A 151 -3.01 -9.58 -1.45
N ALA A 152 -4.07 -8.97 -0.89
CA ALA A 152 -4.03 -8.30 0.40
C ALA A 152 -4.25 -9.23 1.60
N LEU A 153 -4.99 -10.32 1.40
CA LEU A 153 -5.16 -11.39 2.38
C LEU A 153 -3.92 -12.29 2.44
N CYS A 154 -3.25 -12.48 1.31
CA CYS A 154 -1.96 -13.16 1.23
C CYS A 154 -0.85 -12.26 1.80
N GLY A 155 -0.45 -12.58 3.04
CA GLY A 155 0.63 -11.94 3.78
C GLY A 155 1.83 -12.88 4.00
N GLU A 156 3.00 -12.28 4.20
CA GLU A 156 4.26 -12.94 4.48
C GLU A 156 4.17 -13.82 5.74
N ASP A 157 3.44 -13.36 6.77
CA ASP A 157 3.18 -14.12 8.00
C ASP A 157 2.47 -15.46 7.74
N ALA A 158 1.58 -15.49 6.75
CA ALA A 158 0.73 -16.63 6.45
C ALA A 158 1.49 -17.67 5.64
N VAL A 159 2.35 -17.25 4.71
CA VAL A 159 3.32 -18.14 4.05
C VAL A 159 4.29 -18.71 5.08
N ALA A 160 4.78 -17.89 6.02
CA ALA A 160 5.66 -18.35 7.10
C ALA A 160 4.97 -19.42 7.97
N ARG A 161 3.70 -19.21 8.36
CA ARG A 161 2.91 -20.19 9.13
C ARG A 161 2.57 -21.44 8.32
N ALA A 162 2.26 -21.33 7.03
CA ALA A 162 2.02 -22.49 6.17
C ALA A 162 3.29 -23.35 6.03
N ARG A 163 4.48 -22.73 5.91
CA ARG A 163 5.77 -23.44 5.98
C ARG A 163 5.97 -24.14 7.32
N ALA A 164 5.76 -23.43 8.43
CA ALA A 164 5.95 -23.96 9.78
C ALA A 164 4.95 -25.08 10.17
N ARG A 165 3.79 -25.16 9.50
CA ARG A 165 2.80 -26.24 9.67
C ARG A 165 2.90 -27.34 8.60
N GLU A 166 3.91 -27.29 7.72
CA GLU A 166 4.03 -28.16 6.53
C GLU A 166 2.80 -28.13 5.59
N ALA A 167 1.95 -27.11 5.74
CA ALA A 167 0.67 -26.95 5.06
C ALA A 167 0.77 -26.24 3.70
N LEU A 168 1.96 -26.17 3.08
CA LEU A 168 2.14 -25.58 1.76
C LEU A 168 1.19 -26.16 0.68
N PRO A 169 0.84 -27.46 0.66
CA PRO A 169 -0.12 -27.99 -0.32
C PRO A 169 -1.51 -27.33 -0.26
N THR A 170 -1.97 -26.88 0.92
CA THR A 170 -3.30 -26.27 1.07
C THR A 170 -3.41 -24.89 0.42
N LEU A 171 -2.27 -24.28 0.06
CA LEU A 171 -2.22 -23.00 -0.68
C LEU A 171 -2.28 -23.18 -2.21
N ALA A 172 -2.14 -24.41 -2.73
CA ALA A 172 -2.19 -24.65 -4.18
C ALA A 172 -3.53 -24.26 -4.84
N PRO A 173 -4.71 -24.48 -4.22
CA PRO A 173 -5.99 -23.93 -4.69
C PRO A 173 -6.00 -22.41 -4.84
N LEU A 174 -5.41 -21.68 -3.89
CA LEU A 174 -5.31 -20.23 -3.93
C LEU A 174 -4.40 -19.75 -5.06
N ARG A 175 -3.27 -20.45 -5.30
CA ARG A 175 -2.39 -20.16 -6.44
C ARG A 175 -3.10 -20.38 -7.78
N ALA A 176 -3.87 -21.47 -7.90
CA ALA A 176 -4.65 -21.76 -9.10
C ALA A 176 -5.73 -20.71 -9.35
N ALA A 177 -6.44 -20.27 -8.30
CA ALA A 177 -7.40 -19.17 -8.39
C ALA A 177 -6.74 -17.84 -8.80
N ALA A 178 -5.55 -17.52 -8.26
CA ALA A 178 -4.78 -16.35 -8.62
C ALA A 178 -4.38 -16.36 -10.12
N LEU A 179 -3.84 -17.47 -10.62
CA LEU A 179 -3.52 -17.64 -12.04
C LEU A 179 -4.76 -17.48 -12.94
N ALA A 180 -5.88 -18.12 -12.59
CA ALA A 180 -7.11 -18.05 -13.37
C ALA A 180 -7.67 -16.61 -13.41
N LEU A 181 -7.67 -15.90 -12.28
CA LEU A 181 -7.99 -14.47 -12.24
C LEU A 181 -7.02 -13.62 -13.08
N GLY A 182 -5.72 -13.92 -13.04
CA GLY A 182 -4.69 -13.26 -13.84
C GLY A 182 -4.94 -13.41 -15.35
N ALA A 183 -5.22 -14.64 -15.80
CA ALA A 183 -5.58 -14.92 -17.19
C ALA A 183 -6.88 -14.24 -17.64
N ARG A 184 -7.84 -14.05 -16.72
CA ARG A 184 -9.05 -13.23 -16.96
C ARG A 184 -8.72 -11.75 -17.07
N ALA A 185 -7.85 -11.23 -16.20
CA ALA A 185 -7.38 -9.86 -16.25
C ALA A 185 -6.63 -9.53 -17.54
N GLU A 186 -5.79 -10.44 -18.04
CA GLU A 186 -5.14 -10.34 -19.35
C GLU A 186 -6.15 -10.29 -20.51
N ARG A 187 -7.21 -11.10 -20.48
CA ARG A 187 -8.27 -11.03 -21.50
C ARG A 187 -9.02 -9.69 -21.47
N LEU A 188 -9.36 -9.24 -20.26
CA LEU A 188 -10.20 -8.06 -20.01
C LEU A 188 -9.41 -6.73 -19.97
N SER A 189 -8.08 -6.76 -20.08
CA SER A 189 -7.23 -5.56 -19.97
C SER A 189 -7.56 -4.42 -20.95
N PRO A 190 -8.08 -4.63 -22.18
CA PRO A 190 -8.51 -3.54 -23.05
C PRO A 190 -9.67 -2.69 -22.49
N LEU A 191 -10.44 -3.26 -21.54
CA LEU A 191 -11.56 -2.58 -20.87
C LEU A 191 -11.15 -1.92 -19.54
N MET A 192 -9.88 -2.08 -19.12
CA MET A 192 -9.36 -1.54 -17.86
C MET A 192 -8.77 -0.15 -18.03
N ARG A 193 -8.98 0.72 -17.03
CA ARG A 193 -8.17 1.93 -16.87
C ARG A 193 -6.73 1.55 -16.52
N ILE A 194 -5.77 2.42 -16.78
CA ILE A 194 -4.35 2.15 -16.49
C ILE A 194 -4.10 1.87 -14.99
N ALA A 195 -4.84 2.53 -14.09
CA ALA A 195 -4.79 2.24 -12.65
C ALA A 195 -5.35 0.85 -12.28
N GLU A 196 -6.33 0.36 -13.03
CA GLU A 196 -6.93 -0.97 -12.87
C GLU A 196 -6.01 -2.08 -13.40
N ALA A 197 -5.45 -1.90 -14.60
CA ALA A 197 -4.44 -2.79 -15.17
C ALA A 197 -3.17 -2.87 -14.29
N CYS A 198 -2.73 -1.73 -13.76
CA CYS A 198 -1.62 -1.65 -12.80
C CYS A 198 -1.91 -2.48 -11.55
N SER A 199 -3.08 -2.27 -10.93
CA SER A 199 -3.54 -3.03 -9.75
C SER A 199 -3.65 -4.54 -10.00
N ALA A 200 -4.17 -4.95 -11.16
CA ALA A 200 -4.31 -6.36 -11.52
C ALA A 200 -2.94 -7.05 -11.71
N ARG A 201 -2.02 -6.43 -12.47
CA ARG A 201 -0.65 -6.95 -12.68
C ARG A 201 0.10 -7.08 -11.36
N HIS A 202 0.00 -6.05 -10.52
CA HIS A 202 0.63 -5.98 -9.20
C HIS A 202 0.11 -7.04 -8.24
N ALA A 203 -1.21 -7.16 -8.12
CA ALA A 203 -1.83 -8.19 -7.30
C ALA A 203 -1.48 -9.61 -7.75
N LEU A 204 -1.46 -9.88 -9.07
CA LEU A 204 -1.05 -11.17 -9.61
C LEU A 204 0.42 -11.47 -9.28
N ARG A 205 1.35 -10.56 -9.60
CA ARG A 205 2.78 -10.76 -9.34
C ARG A 205 3.10 -10.95 -7.85
N ARG A 206 2.36 -10.27 -6.96
CA ARG A 206 2.45 -10.50 -5.50
C ARG A 206 2.10 -11.94 -5.11
N LEU A 207 1.12 -12.56 -5.78
CA LEU A 207 0.58 -13.88 -5.45
C LEU A 207 1.31 -15.06 -6.10
N VAL A 208 1.91 -14.88 -7.28
CA VAL A 208 2.45 -16.02 -8.08
C VAL A 208 3.93 -15.89 -8.46
N GLY A 209 4.57 -14.73 -8.25
CA GLY A 209 5.97 -14.47 -8.62
C GLY A 209 6.13 -13.19 -9.45
N ARG A 210 7.28 -12.52 -9.35
CA ARG A 210 7.53 -11.24 -10.05
C ARG A 210 7.65 -11.42 -11.56
N THR A 211 8.07 -12.61 -12.00
CA THR A 211 8.22 -13.01 -13.41
C THR A 211 6.93 -13.49 -14.06
N ALA A 212 5.80 -13.52 -13.34
CA ALA A 212 4.53 -14.01 -13.86
C ALA A 212 4.13 -13.30 -15.18
N PRO A 213 3.85 -14.04 -16.26
CA PRO A 213 3.67 -13.47 -17.59
C PRO A 213 2.35 -12.69 -17.68
N THR A 214 2.47 -11.39 -17.98
CA THR A 214 1.35 -10.45 -18.04
C THR A 214 1.44 -9.51 -19.25
N PRO A 215 1.61 -10.05 -20.48
CA PRO A 215 2.05 -9.25 -21.63
C PRO A 215 1.12 -8.08 -21.97
N ARG A 216 -0.21 -8.23 -21.83
CA ARG A 216 -1.15 -7.14 -22.13
C ARG A 216 -1.24 -6.13 -20.99
N LEU A 217 -1.16 -6.58 -19.73
CA LEU A 217 -1.13 -5.67 -18.59
C LEU A 217 0.20 -4.91 -18.51
N ASP A 218 1.32 -5.54 -18.86
CA ASP A 218 2.64 -4.89 -19.02
C ASP A 218 2.59 -3.84 -20.12
N GLU A 219 2.10 -4.19 -21.32
CA GLU A 219 1.89 -3.25 -22.44
C GLU A 219 1.02 -2.05 -22.02
N ALA A 220 -0.06 -2.29 -21.26
CA ALA A 220 -0.96 -1.25 -20.77
C ALA A 220 -0.31 -0.27 -19.78
N VAL A 221 0.72 -0.69 -19.03
CA VAL A 221 1.35 0.15 -17.99
C VAL A 221 2.81 0.52 -18.26
N ARG A 222 3.42 0.07 -19.37
CA ARG A 222 4.84 0.28 -19.73
C ARG A 222 5.33 1.73 -19.72
N HIS A 223 4.40 2.68 -19.80
CA HIS A 223 4.68 4.12 -19.84
C HIS A 223 4.68 4.77 -18.45
N LEU A 224 4.28 4.05 -17.40
CA LEU A 224 4.35 4.55 -16.04
C LEU A 224 5.82 4.63 -15.61
N PRO A 225 6.31 5.78 -15.11
CA PRO A 225 7.68 5.94 -14.66
C PRO A 225 7.93 5.32 -13.26
N PHE A 226 7.07 4.40 -12.83
CA PHE A 226 7.16 3.69 -11.56
C PHE A 226 6.68 2.25 -11.70
N ASP A 227 7.25 1.36 -10.90
CA ASP A 227 6.75 -0.01 -10.74
C ASP A 227 6.80 -0.44 -9.26
N ILE A 228 6.17 -1.55 -8.92
CA ILE A 228 6.20 -2.13 -7.57
C ILE A 228 6.65 -3.58 -7.69
N ALA A 229 7.80 -3.88 -7.09
CA ALA A 229 8.23 -5.23 -6.82
C ALA A 229 7.70 -5.64 -5.43
N PHE A 230 6.85 -6.66 -5.39
CA PHE A 230 6.25 -7.10 -4.15
C PHE A 230 7.21 -8.00 -3.37
N GLY A 231 7.18 -7.89 -2.03
CA GLY A 231 7.84 -8.85 -1.15
C GLY A 231 7.24 -10.22 -1.41
N ALA A 232 8.01 -11.11 -2.06
CA ALA A 232 7.44 -12.21 -2.85
C ALA A 232 6.61 -13.21 -2.03
N ILE A 233 5.29 -13.06 -2.06
CA ILE A 233 4.33 -14.07 -1.57
C ILE A 233 3.93 -14.94 -2.76
N ALA A 234 4.95 -15.49 -3.43
CA ALA A 234 4.79 -16.53 -4.43
C ALA A 234 4.18 -17.74 -3.73
N LEU A 235 2.86 -17.90 -3.85
CA LEU A 235 2.14 -19.06 -3.34
C LEU A 235 2.76 -20.31 -3.98
N PRO A 236 3.02 -21.37 -3.18
CA PRO A 236 3.78 -22.52 -3.64
C PRO A 236 3.07 -23.19 -4.82
N ALA A 237 3.81 -23.50 -5.89
CA ALA A 237 3.32 -24.43 -6.89
C ALA A 237 3.15 -25.82 -6.26
N ALA A 238 2.13 -26.57 -6.67
CA ALA A 238 1.83 -27.89 -6.08
C ALA A 238 3.05 -28.85 -6.12
N ALA A 239 3.81 -28.81 -7.21
CA ALA A 239 5.04 -29.61 -7.38
C ALA A 239 6.23 -29.15 -6.50
N ALA A 240 6.21 -27.93 -5.96
CA ALA A 240 7.23 -27.44 -5.03
C ALA A 240 6.90 -27.85 -3.58
N ALA A 241 5.62 -27.95 -3.22
CA ALA A 241 5.18 -28.39 -1.90
C ALA A 241 5.48 -29.88 -1.63
N ALA A 242 5.54 -30.71 -2.68
CA ALA A 242 5.97 -32.10 -2.57
C ALA A 242 7.47 -32.26 -2.28
N ALA A 243 8.31 -31.34 -2.77
CA ALA A 243 9.77 -31.43 -2.64
C ALA A 243 10.31 -31.13 -1.23
N SER A 244 9.48 -30.56 -0.35
CA SER A 244 9.81 -30.38 1.08
C SER A 244 9.49 -31.60 1.95
N GLY A 245 8.76 -32.59 1.44
CA GLY A 245 8.53 -33.86 2.12
C GLY A 245 9.60 -34.88 1.75
N GLY A 246 10.47 -35.25 2.70
CA GLY A 246 11.51 -36.24 2.46
C GLY A 246 10.95 -37.63 2.19
N GLY A 247 11.08 -38.11 0.94
CA GLY A 247 10.68 -39.45 0.54
C GLY A 247 11.28 -39.81 -0.82
N GLY A 248 12.29 -40.69 -0.81
CA GLY A 248 12.90 -41.18 -2.05
C GLY A 248 11.93 -42.12 -2.79
N GLY A 249 11.51 -41.72 -3.98
CA GLY A 249 10.73 -42.55 -4.89
C GLY A 249 10.96 -42.11 -6.32
N GLU A 250 11.59 -42.96 -7.12
CA GLU A 250 11.79 -42.73 -8.54
C GLU A 250 10.43 -42.70 -9.25
N THR A 251 10.15 -41.63 -10.00
CA THR A 251 9.04 -41.60 -10.97
C THR A 251 9.53 -41.18 -12.34
N VAL A 252 9.00 -41.86 -13.35
CA VAL A 252 9.49 -41.91 -14.73
C VAL A 252 9.22 -40.61 -15.50
N ASP A 253 10.11 -40.30 -16.44
CA ASP A 253 10.10 -39.10 -17.27
C ASP A 253 8.76 -38.83 -17.96
N GLY A 254 8.17 -37.69 -17.60
CA GLY A 254 7.21 -36.97 -18.42
C GLY A 254 7.63 -35.50 -18.48
N HIS A 255 7.93 -35.00 -19.69
CA HIS A 255 8.34 -33.61 -19.91
C HIS A 255 7.17 -32.62 -19.73
N ALA A 256 6.67 -32.49 -18.50
CA ALA A 256 6.04 -31.25 -18.07
C ALA A 256 7.16 -30.22 -17.86
N GLU A 257 7.12 -29.11 -18.61
CA GLU A 257 8.03 -27.99 -18.40
C GLU A 257 7.89 -27.49 -16.96
N ARG A 258 8.87 -27.85 -16.13
CA ARG A 258 8.89 -27.49 -14.71
C ARG A 258 9.23 -26.00 -14.63
N GLU A 259 8.21 -25.15 -14.48
CA GLU A 259 8.41 -23.69 -14.35
C GLU A 259 9.56 -23.43 -13.36
N PRO A 260 10.59 -22.65 -13.76
CA PRO A 260 11.72 -22.39 -12.88
C PRO A 260 11.20 -21.66 -11.65
N ALA A 261 11.28 -22.32 -10.49
CA ALA A 261 10.85 -21.75 -9.24
C ALA A 261 11.70 -20.51 -8.94
N GLU A 262 11.10 -19.33 -9.05
CA GLU A 262 11.77 -18.06 -8.77
C GLU A 262 12.34 -18.11 -7.35
N ALA A 263 13.64 -17.82 -7.21
CA ALA A 263 14.28 -17.80 -5.91
C ALA A 263 13.58 -16.74 -5.02
N PRO A 264 13.31 -17.04 -3.73
CA PRO A 264 12.68 -16.07 -2.84
C PRO A 264 13.50 -14.78 -2.80
N SER A 265 12.81 -13.62 -2.89
CA SER A 265 13.44 -12.31 -2.73
C SER A 265 14.31 -12.27 -1.48
N ALA A 266 15.49 -11.66 -1.57
CA ALA A 266 16.39 -11.50 -0.43
C ALA A 266 15.74 -10.67 0.68
N LEU A 267 14.85 -9.73 0.32
CA LEU A 267 14.04 -8.98 1.29
C LEU A 267 13.04 -9.87 2.04
N LEU A 268 12.46 -10.88 1.39
CA LEU A 268 11.62 -11.88 2.08
C LEU A 268 12.47 -12.69 3.06
N GLY A 269 13.70 -13.06 2.70
CA GLY A 269 14.64 -13.71 3.61
C GLY A 269 14.87 -12.90 4.89
N LEU A 270 15.14 -11.59 4.75
CA LEU A 270 15.35 -10.67 5.89
C LEU A 270 14.08 -10.47 6.73
N LEU A 271 12.89 -10.48 6.13
CA LEU A 271 11.62 -10.41 6.85
C LEU A 271 11.37 -11.67 7.68
N LEU A 272 11.52 -12.85 7.05
CA LEU A 272 11.26 -14.14 7.68
C LEU A 272 12.27 -14.47 8.80
N SER A 273 13.51 -13.95 8.72
CA SER A 273 14.49 -14.05 9.80
C SER A 273 14.30 -13.00 10.91
N GLY A 274 13.43 -12.01 10.71
CA GLY A 274 13.22 -10.87 11.63
C GLY A 274 14.30 -9.78 11.57
N GLU A 275 15.33 -9.95 10.72
CA GLU A 275 16.40 -8.96 10.48
C GLU A 275 15.89 -7.68 9.81
N LEU A 276 14.75 -7.74 9.12
CA LEU A 276 14.00 -6.59 8.64
C LEU A 276 12.66 -6.50 9.38
N SER A 277 12.61 -5.69 10.43
CA SER A 277 11.41 -5.45 11.22
C SER A 277 11.38 -4.01 11.73
N VAL A 278 10.20 -3.53 12.12
CA VAL A 278 10.07 -2.19 12.72
C VAL A 278 10.93 -2.10 13.99
N ASP A 279 10.92 -3.12 14.85
CA ASP A 279 11.68 -3.14 16.11
C ASP A 279 13.20 -3.27 15.90
N CYS A 280 13.66 -3.88 14.79
CA CYS A 280 15.05 -3.82 14.38
C CYS A 280 15.43 -2.38 13.97
N LEU A 281 14.67 -1.79 13.05
CA LEU A 281 14.94 -0.45 12.53
C LEU A 281 14.82 0.66 13.60
N LEU A 282 13.89 0.54 14.55
CA LEU A 282 13.75 1.47 15.68
C LEU A 282 14.94 1.45 16.65
N ARG A 283 15.66 0.31 16.74
CA ARG A 283 16.88 0.20 17.56
C ARG A 283 18.12 0.74 16.85
N GLU A 284 18.18 0.66 15.53
CA GLU A 284 19.37 1.02 14.75
C GLU A 284 19.31 2.42 14.10
N VAL A 285 18.14 2.93 13.74
CA VAL A 285 17.98 4.19 12.97
C VAL A 285 17.68 5.37 13.91
N PRO A 286 18.44 6.48 13.84
CA PRO A 286 18.24 7.67 14.69
C PRO A 286 17.05 8.52 14.20
N PHE A 287 15.84 8.01 14.32
CA PHE A 287 14.61 8.70 13.93
C PHE A 287 14.35 9.95 14.78
N ALA A 288 14.32 11.12 14.16
CA ALA A 288 14.02 12.38 14.83
C ALA A 288 12.72 13.03 14.31
N GLN A 289 11.91 13.55 15.21
CA GLN A 289 10.80 14.45 14.88
C GLN A 289 11.37 15.86 14.60
N SER A 290 10.79 16.60 13.65
CA SER A 290 11.21 17.99 13.37
C SER A 290 10.02 18.96 13.46
N GLU A 291 10.32 20.21 13.80
CA GLU A 291 9.37 21.32 13.69
C GLU A 291 9.53 21.99 12.32
N LEU A 292 8.47 21.97 11.52
CA LEU A 292 8.40 22.73 10.27
C LEU A 292 7.84 24.12 10.55
N LEU A 293 8.33 25.11 9.82
CA LEU A 293 7.71 26.43 9.71
C LEU A 293 6.83 26.43 8.45
N THR A 294 5.53 26.60 8.62
CA THR A 294 4.58 26.76 7.50
C THR A 294 4.78 28.11 6.78
N ALA A 295 4.18 28.29 5.60
CA ALA A 295 4.21 29.56 4.88
C ALA A 295 3.67 30.72 5.74
N ASP A 296 2.65 30.44 6.55
CA ASP A 296 1.97 31.38 7.45
C ASP A 296 2.74 31.60 8.77
N GLY A 297 3.98 31.12 8.89
CA GLY A 297 4.83 31.31 10.07
C GLY A 297 4.49 30.43 11.27
N ARG A 298 3.45 29.58 11.20
CA ARG A 298 3.11 28.64 12.28
C ARG A 298 4.14 27.50 12.33
N ARG A 299 4.62 27.20 13.54
CA ARG A 299 5.39 25.97 13.83
C ARG A 299 4.45 24.76 13.90
N VAL A 300 4.77 23.71 13.15
CA VAL A 300 4.02 22.45 13.12
C VAL A 300 5.02 21.32 13.27
N ARG A 301 4.86 20.50 14.32
CA ARG A 301 5.61 19.25 14.47
C ARG A 301 5.18 18.26 13.39
N GLU A 302 6.15 17.66 12.71
CA GLU A 302 5.86 16.58 11.76
C GLU A 302 5.25 15.38 12.49
N ARG A 303 4.18 14.80 11.92
CA ARG A 303 3.56 13.57 12.45
C ARG A 303 4.41 12.31 12.22
N ARG A 304 5.42 12.43 11.35
CA ARG A 304 6.41 11.39 11.01
C ARG A 304 7.75 11.73 11.66
N HIS A 305 8.53 10.72 12.02
CA HIS A 305 9.93 10.91 12.38
C HIS A 305 10.80 10.55 11.18
N THR A 306 11.93 11.24 11.01
CA THR A 306 12.76 11.09 9.82
C THR A 306 14.24 10.97 10.18
N ALA A 307 14.98 10.16 9.43
CA ALA A 307 16.45 10.09 9.49
C ALA A 307 17.05 10.11 8.08
N TRP A 308 18.17 10.79 7.90
CA TRP A 308 18.94 10.77 6.65
C TRP A 308 20.20 9.93 6.87
N LEU A 309 20.30 8.82 6.16
CA LEU A 309 21.37 7.85 6.27
C LEU A 309 22.21 7.88 5.01
N ALA A 310 23.54 7.83 5.13
CA ALA A 310 24.40 7.81 3.96
C ALA A 310 25.75 7.12 4.22
N ASP A 311 26.38 6.66 3.14
CA ASP A 311 27.78 6.26 3.13
C ASP A 311 28.73 7.48 3.25
N ASN A 312 29.99 7.21 3.60
CA ASN A 312 30.99 8.25 3.83
C ASN A 312 31.20 9.16 2.61
N GLY A 313 31.28 10.47 2.86
CA GLY A 313 31.50 11.49 1.82
C GLY A 313 30.25 11.94 1.06
N ILE A 314 29.05 11.52 1.49
CA ILE A 314 27.78 12.04 0.99
C ILE A 314 27.25 13.10 1.95
N GLY A 315 26.86 14.24 1.40
CA GLY A 315 26.36 15.37 2.15
C GLY A 315 24.91 15.26 2.63
N ALA A 316 24.44 16.32 3.28
CA ALA A 316 23.08 16.42 3.80
C ALA A 316 22.00 16.43 2.70
N LEU A 317 20.77 16.05 3.06
CA LEU A 317 19.59 16.11 2.20
C LEU A 317 18.78 17.38 2.46
N ALA A 318 18.34 18.07 1.41
CA ALA A 318 17.31 19.10 1.50
C ALA A 318 15.92 18.46 1.27
N TYR A 319 15.09 18.42 2.32
CA TYR A 319 13.77 17.79 2.27
C TYR A 319 12.79 18.56 3.14
N SER A 320 11.53 18.71 2.71
CA SER A 320 10.45 19.37 3.47
C SER A 320 10.82 20.74 4.06
N GLY A 321 11.68 21.51 3.38
CA GLY A 321 12.15 22.83 3.83
C GLY A 321 13.28 22.83 4.87
N LYS A 322 13.67 21.67 5.41
CA LYS A 322 14.82 21.48 6.31
C LYS A 322 16.04 20.91 5.57
N LEU A 323 17.21 20.97 6.20
CA LEU A 323 18.39 20.22 5.75
C LEU A 323 18.72 19.15 6.82
N MET A 324 18.85 17.91 6.40
CA MET A 324 19.07 16.76 7.27
C MET A 324 20.54 16.31 7.17
N PRO A 325 21.36 16.44 8.23
CA PRO A 325 22.73 15.93 8.21
C PRO A 325 22.73 14.40 8.04
N PRO A 326 23.73 13.83 7.35
CA PRO A 326 23.85 12.39 7.20
C PRO A 326 24.27 11.74 8.52
N ALA A 327 23.62 10.63 8.87
CA ALA A 327 24.11 9.67 9.84
C ALA A 327 24.65 8.41 9.12
N PRO A 328 25.55 7.63 9.72
CA PRO A 328 26.01 6.38 9.13
C PRO A 328 24.83 5.42 8.88
N MET A 329 24.81 4.78 7.71
CA MET A 329 23.84 3.71 7.44
C MET A 329 24.10 2.51 8.38
N PRO A 330 23.11 1.97 9.09
CA PRO A 330 23.30 0.84 10.01
C PRO A 330 23.22 -0.52 9.27
N PRO A 331 23.59 -1.64 9.92
CA PRO A 331 23.63 -2.96 9.29
C PRO A 331 22.32 -3.41 8.64
N SER A 332 21.17 -3.25 9.31
CA SER A 332 19.86 -3.62 8.76
C SER A 332 19.56 -2.93 7.42
N VAL A 333 19.75 -1.61 7.35
CA VAL A 333 19.51 -0.80 6.15
C VAL A 333 20.53 -1.13 5.04
N ARG A 334 21.78 -1.46 5.38
CA ARG A 334 22.75 -1.98 4.40
C ARG A 334 22.32 -3.31 3.79
N ARG A 335 21.86 -4.29 4.58
CA ARG A 335 21.35 -5.56 4.02
C ARG A 335 20.20 -5.34 3.03
N VAL A 336 19.30 -4.40 3.33
CA VAL A 336 18.21 -4.01 2.40
C VAL A 336 18.75 -3.37 1.13
N ARG A 337 19.71 -2.43 1.22
CA ARG A 337 20.40 -1.85 0.06
C ARG A 337 21.06 -2.91 -0.81
N ASP A 338 21.77 -3.85 -0.19
CA ASP A 338 22.55 -4.88 -0.88
C ASP A 338 21.61 -5.90 -1.55
N ALA A 339 20.48 -6.24 -0.90
CA ALA A 339 19.39 -7.02 -1.51
C ALA A 339 18.77 -6.30 -2.72
N LEU A 340 18.50 -5.00 -2.64
CA LEU A 340 18.02 -4.21 -3.78
C LEU A 340 19.03 -4.18 -4.94
N HIS A 341 20.32 -4.10 -4.65
CA HIS A 341 21.36 -4.15 -5.67
C HIS A 341 21.41 -5.51 -6.39
N LEU A 342 21.30 -6.62 -5.65
CA LEU A 342 21.23 -7.96 -6.23
C LEU A 342 19.99 -8.17 -7.10
N GLU A 343 18.83 -7.65 -6.69
CA GLU A 343 17.55 -7.85 -7.40
C GLU A 343 17.31 -6.87 -8.55
N HIS A 344 17.96 -5.70 -8.57
CA HIS A 344 17.65 -4.62 -9.52
C HIS A 344 18.88 -3.96 -10.18
N GLY A 345 20.11 -4.35 -9.82
CA GLY A 345 21.36 -3.77 -10.33
C GLY A 345 21.70 -2.36 -9.82
N GLU A 346 20.73 -1.60 -9.31
CA GLU A 346 20.96 -0.25 -8.77
C GLU A 346 21.66 -0.27 -7.41
N LEU A 347 22.85 0.35 -7.34
CA LEU A 347 23.59 0.53 -6.09
C LEU A 347 23.29 1.91 -5.49
N PHE A 348 22.42 1.93 -4.48
CA PHE A 348 22.13 3.14 -3.70
C PHE A 348 23.26 3.44 -2.71
N ASP A 349 23.48 4.71 -2.35
CA ASP A 349 24.53 5.12 -1.40
C ASP A 349 23.99 5.96 -0.21
N CYS A 350 22.69 6.26 -0.23
CA CYS A 350 21.98 6.95 0.84
C CYS A 350 20.49 6.56 0.93
N ALA A 351 19.86 6.85 2.08
CA ALA A 351 18.46 6.54 2.36
C ALA A 351 17.79 7.57 3.26
N LEU A 352 16.60 8.04 2.86
CA LEU A 352 15.69 8.78 3.73
C LEU A 352 14.73 7.80 4.40
N CYS A 353 14.89 7.61 5.70
CA CYS A 353 13.99 6.77 6.50
C CYS A 353 12.84 7.62 7.05
N ASN A 354 11.61 7.18 6.82
CA ASN A 354 10.39 7.81 7.36
C ASN A 354 9.66 6.82 8.27
N LEU A 355 9.62 7.09 9.57
CA LEU A 355 8.79 6.38 10.53
C LEU A 355 7.41 7.06 10.62
N TYR A 356 6.38 6.27 10.39
CA TYR A 356 4.97 6.59 10.61
C TYR A 356 4.59 5.91 11.93
N PRO A 357 4.40 6.67 13.03
CA PRO A 357 4.04 6.09 14.33
C PRO A 357 2.70 5.34 14.30
N PRO A 358 2.42 4.53 15.35
CA PRO A 358 1.10 3.93 15.57
C PRO A 358 -0.03 4.98 15.58
N GLY A 359 -1.25 4.52 15.30
CA GLY A 359 -2.48 5.34 15.32
C GLY A 359 -2.98 5.82 13.94
N GLY A 360 -2.35 5.41 12.83
CA GLY A 360 -2.88 5.62 11.47
C GLY A 360 -2.88 7.05 10.91
N GLU A 361 -2.86 8.07 11.76
CA GLU A 361 -2.92 9.50 11.42
C GLU A 361 -1.68 10.07 10.70
N ALA A 362 -0.54 9.38 10.79
CA ALA A 362 0.71 9.82 10.17
C ALA A 362 0.68 9.52 8.67
N ALA A 363 0.88 10.57 7.87
CA ALA A 363 0.82 10.52 6.41
C ALA A 363 1.96 11.34 5.78
N CYS A 364 2.30 11.01 4.54
CA CYS A 364 3.06 11.90 3.68
C CYS A 364 2.11 12.47 2.62
N LYS A 365 1.90 13.79 2.65
CA LYS A 365 1.08 14.49 1.65
C LYS A 365 1.67 14.33 0.25
N TRP A 366 0.83 14.58 -0.77
CA TRP A 366 1.24 14.69 -2.16
C TRP A 366 2.47 15.60 -2.31
N HIS A 367 3.50 15.07 -2.95
CA HIS A 367 4.76 15.76 -3.23
C HIS A 367 5.53 15.04 -4.34
N THR A 368 6.56 15.71 -4.87
CA THR A 368 7.64 15.06 -5.62
C THR A 368 8.93 15.11 -4.79
N ASP A 369 9.84 14.16 -5.01
CA ASP A 369 11.13 14.20 -4.33
C ASP A 369 12.06 15.25 -4.96
N PRO A 370 12.67 16.15 -4.16
CA PRO A 370 13.43 17.27 -4.68
C PRO A 370 14.78 16.85 -5.32
N GLU A 371 15.25 17.65 -6.28
CA GLU A 371 16.63 17.63 -6.81
C GLU A 371 17.09 16.32 -7.48
N HIS A 372 16.13 15.53 -7.98
CA HIS A 372 16.41 14.42 -8.91
C HIS A 372 17.06 14.96 -10.20
N GLY A 373 17.94 14.18 -10.81
CA GLY A 373 18.74 14.58 -11.98
C GLY A 373 19.83 15.62 -11.71
N THR A 374 19.87 16.26 -10.53
CA THR A 374 20.83 17.34 -10.21
C THR A 374 21.70 17.07 -8.97
N ARG A 375 21.15 16.41 -7.94
CA ARG A 375 21.88 15.96 -6.74
C ARG A 375 21.69 14.49 -6.44
N TRP A 376 20.57 13.93 -6.87
CA TRP A 376 20.23 12.52 -6.71
C TRP A 376 19.96 11.91 -8.09
N ALA A 377 20.38 10.67 -8.31
CA ALA A 377 20.08 9.95 -9.53
C ALA A 377 18.54 9.79 -9.69
N LEU A 378 18.07 9.60 -10.92
CA LEU A 378 16.64 9.43 -11.19
C LEU A 378 16.03 8.19 -10.48
N PRO A 379 16.70 7.01 -10.46
CA PRO A 379 16.20 5.85 -9.73
C PRO A 379 16.10 6.09 -8.21
N THR A 380 14.95 5.75 -7.65
CA THR A 380 14.68 5.70 -6.20
C THR A 380 13.90 4.43 -5.89
N SER A 381 14.27 3.74 -4.82
CA SER A 381 13.52 2.56 -4.33
C SER A 381 12.99 2.82 -2.93
N VAL A 382 11.68 2.60 -2.72
CA VAL A 382 11.00 2.79 -1.44
C VAL A 382 10.59 1.43 -0.89
N VAL A 383 11.32 0.92 0.09
CA VAL A 383 10.98 -0.33 0.79
C VAL A 383 10.02 -0.01 1.93
N ALA A 384 8.87 -0.69 1.97
CA ALA A 384 7.91 -0.63 3.07
C ALA A 384 8.23 -1.70 4.12
N VAL A 385 8.18 -1.34 5.41
CA VAL A 385 8.40 -2.26 6.53
C VAL A 385 7.36 -2.01 7.62
N GLY A 386 6.73 -3.08 8.12
CA GLY A 386 5.71 -3.01 9.16
C GLY A 386 4.28 -2.87 8.63
N ASP A 387 3.45 -2.12 9.35
CA ASP A 387 2.01 -2.08 9.12
C ASP A 387 1.64 -1.52 7.74
N THR A 388 0.55 -2.01 7.17
CA THR A 388 0.16 -1.69 5.78
C THR A 388 -0.22 -0.21 5.66
N ARG A 389 0.17 0.45 4.57
CA ARG A 389 -0.36 1.78 4.20
C ARG A 389 -0.58 1.87 2.70
N ARG A 390 -1.56 2.67 2.31
CA ARG A 390 -1.80 2.99 0.90
C ARG A 390 -0.75 3.97 0.43
N PHE A 391 0.07 3.54 -0.53
CA PHE A 391 0.92 4.42 -1.31
C PHE A 391 0.15 4.83 -2.57
N ALA A 392 0.28 6.09 -2.97
CA ALA A 392 -0.50 6.62 -4.06
C ALA A 392 0.36 7.47 -5.01
N PHE A 393 0.07 7.38 -6.30
CA PHE A 393 0.63 8.22 -7.37
C PHE A 393 -0.48 8.97 -8.08
N ARG A 394 -0.22 10.22 -8.50
CA ARG A 394 -1.09 10.98 -9.41
C ARG A 394 -0.26 11.83 -10.36
N PRO A 395 -0.64 12.00 -11.64
CA PRO A 395 0.04 12.92 -12.54
C PRO A 395 -0.01 14.37 -12.02
N LEU A 396 1.11 15.09 -12.09
CA LEU A 396 1.20 16.55 -11.85
C LEU A 396 0.34 17.33 -12.84
N ARG A 397 0.23 16.82 -14.07
CA ARG A 397 -0.62 17.35 -15.13
C ARG A 397 -1.54 16.23 -15.60
N PRO A 398 -2.80 16.17 -15.14
CA PRO A 398 -3.72 15.15 -15.63
C PRO A 398 -3.89 15.29 -17.15
N ALA A 399 -3.71 14.20 -17.88
CA ALA A 399 -3.83 14.20 -19.33
C ALA A 399 -5.25 14.64 -19.73
N ARG A 400 -5.35 15.67 -20.60
CA ARG A 400 -6.62 15.91 -21.31
C ARG A 400 -6.89 14.69 -22.20
N PRO A 401 -8.13 14.16 -22.24
CA PRO A 401 -8.44 12.99 -23.07
C PRO A 401 -8.05 13.20 -24.53
N ARG A 402 -7.21 12.31 -25.08
CA ARG A 402 -6.80 12.33 -26.50
C ARG A 402 -7.96 12.05 -27.48
N THR A 403 -9.11 11.64 -26.97
CA THR A 403 -10.32 11.27 -27.73
C THR A 403 -11.42 12.33 -27.70
N ALA A 404 -11.09 13.60 -27.40
CA ALA A 404 -12.03 14.72 -27.46
C ALA A 404 -12.40 15.17 -28.89
N THR A 405 -12.63 14.22 -29.80
CA THR A 405 -13.15 14.42 -31.16
C THR A 405 -14.37 13.53 -31.35
N ALA A 406 -15.50 14.15 -31.72
CA ALA A 406 -16.85 13.58 -31.76
C ALA A 406 -17.55 13.37 -30.40
N HIS A 407 -18.40 14.35 -30.07
CA HIS A 407 -19.60 14.25 -29.22
C HIS A 407 -19.42 13.98 -27.71
N GLY A 408 -19.36 15.07 -26.92
CA GLY A 408 -19.93 15.09 -25.58
C GLY A 408 -19.15 14.39 -24.45
N ALA A 409 -17.88 14.06 -24.64
CA ALA A 409 -17.05 13.45 -23.61
C ALA A 409 -16.98 14.31 -22.34
N GLN A 410 -17.58 13.82 -21.25
CA GLN A 410 -17.49 14.43 -19.92
C GLN A 410 -16.04 14.35 -19.41
N ALA A 411 -15.63 15.36 -18.64
CA ALA A 411 -14.31 15.36 -18.02
C ALA A 411 -14.14 14.12 -17.14
N ALA A 412 -12.98 13.45 -17.24
CA ALA A 412 -12.69 12.30 -16.41
C ALA A 412 -12.82 12.69 -14.92
N PRO A 413 -13.51 11.89 -14.08
CA PRO A 413 -13.78 12.25 -12.70
C PRO A 413 -12.49 12.47 -11.90
N GLU A 414 -12.59 13.32 -10.87
CA GLU A 414 -11.46 13.64 -10.01
C GLU A 414 -10.86 12.35 -9.41
N GLY A 415 -9.55 12.16 -9.59
CA GLY A 415 -8.86 10.94 -9.17
C GLY A 415 -8.91 9.76 -10.14
N ALA A 416 -9.46 9.89 -11.35
CA ALA A 416 -9.46 8.82 -12.37
C ALA A 416 -8.05 8.31 -12.76
N TRP A 417 -7.03 9.15 -12.56
CA TRP A 417 -5.60 8.87 -12.82
C TRP A 417 -4.80 8.60 -11.54
N THR A 418 -5.46 8.47 -10.39
CA THR A 418 -4.78 8.18 -9.13
C THR A 418 -4.60 6.67 -8.98
N HIS A 419 -3.35 6.23 -8.93
CA HIS A 419 -3.00 4.85 -8.59
C HIS A 419 -2.90 4.77 -7.07
N VAL A 420 -3.69 3.91 -6.42
CA VAL A 420 -3.67 3.73 -4.95
C VAL A 420 -3.49 2.26 -4.65
N LEU A 421 -2.38 1.90 -4.02
CA LEU A 421 -1.96 0.51 -3.83
C LEU A 421 -1.58 0.30 -2.35
N PRO A 422 -2.11 -0.75 -1.68
CA PRO A 422 -1.63 -1.11 -0.35
C PRO A 422 -0.19 -1.64 -0.45
N LEU A 423 0.73 -1.04 0.29
CA LEU A 423 2.08 -1.58 0.47
C LEU A 423 2.15 -2.34 1.80
N PHE A 424 2.50 -3.61 1.70
CA PHE A 424 2.76 -4.51 2.82
C PHE A 424 4.24 -4.48 3.20
N SER A 425 4.61 -5.17 4.27
CA SER A 425 6.02 -5.30 4.66
C SER A 425 6.78 -6.07 3.56
N GLY A 426 7.90 -5.51 3.10
CA GLY A 426 8.72 -6.07 2.01
C GLY A 426 8.42 -5.54 0.62
N ASP A 427 7.31 -4.82 0.42
CA ASP A 427 7.02 -4.25 -0.90
C ASP A 427 7.97 -3.09 -1.21
N VAL A 428 8.45 -3.07 -2.45
CA VAL A 428 9.40 -2.08 -2.97
C VAL A 428 8.74 -1.30 -4.11
N VAL A 429 8.59 0.01 -3.94
CA VAL A 429 8.19 0.90 -5.02
C VAL A 429 9.43 1.47 -5.70
N HIS A 430 9.59 1.22 -6.99
CA HIS A 430 10.64 1.85 -7.80
C HIS A 430 10.06 3.07 -8.52
N MET A 431 10.75 4.19 -8.41
CA MET A 431 10.50 5.40 -9.18
C MET A 431 11.71 5.63 -10.09
N VAL A 432 11.49 5.73 -11.40
CA VAL A 432 12.54 5.77 -12.43
C VAL A 432 12.27 6.88 -13.44
N GLY A 433 13.28 7.23 -14.27
CA GLY A 433 13.12 8.23 -15.32
C GLY A 433 12.54 9.56 -14.80
N ALA A 434 11.50 10.05 -15.47
CA ALA A 434 10.82 11.31 -15.18
C ALA A 434 9.79 11.23 -14.04
N CYS A 435 9.77 10.18 -13.19
CA CYS A 435 8.71 9.97 -12.20
C CYS A 435 8.47 11.19 -11.29
N ASN A 436 9.53 11.82 -10.79
CA ASN A 436 9.44 12.98 -9.90
C ASN A 436 9.24 14.32 -10.65
N ASP A 437 9.23 14.30 -11.98
CA ASP A 437 8.90 15.45 -12.84
C ASP A 437 7.47 15.38 -13.39
N GLU A 438 6.90 14.18 -13.48
CA GLU A 438 5.57 13.91 -14.07
C GLU A 438 4.50 13.52 -13.04
N TYR A 439 4.86 12.91 -11.91
CA TYR A 439 3.93 12.39 -10.90
C TYR A 439 4.25 12.90 -9.50
N GLU A 440 3.21 13.26 -8.75
CA GLU A 440 3.28 13.35 -7.30
C GLU A 440 2.97 11.99 -6.67
N HIS A 441 3.57 11.74 -5.52
CA HIS A 441 3.28 10.57 -4.72
C HIS A 441 2.97 10.92 -3.25
N ALA A 442 2.27 10.01 -2.57
CA ALA A 442 1.80 10.18 -1.19
C ALA A 442 1.80 8.84 -0.45
N VAL A 443 1.96 8.91 0.88
CA VAL A 443 1.60 7.82 1.80
C VAL A 443 0.37 8.29 2.54
N LEU A 444 -0.79 7.73 2.20
CA LEU A 444 -2.08 8.14 2.72
C LEU A 444 -2.23 7.71 4.19
N PRO A 445 -3.04 8.41 5.00
CA PRO A 445 -3.38 7.94 6.33
C PRO A 445 -4.09 6.58 6.28
N GLY A 446 -4.00 5.86 7.39
CA GLY A 446 -4.71 4.61 7.60
C GLY A 446 -6.23 4.79 7.51
N GLU A 447 -6.92 3.77 7.04
CA GLU A 447 -8.39 3.75 6.99
C GLU A 447 -8.97 3.07 8.23
N GLY A 448 -9.68 3.86 9.05
CA GLY A 448 -10.24 3.43 10.32
C GLY A 448 -9.18 2.88 11.29
N GLU A 449 -9.62 2.02 12.22
CA GLU A 449 -8.79 1.37 13.23
C GLU A 449 -7.82 0.31 12.64
N ARG A 450 -7.92 0.04 11.34
CA ARG A 450 -7.35 -1.15 10.68
C ARG A 450 -5.87 -1.03 10.34
N ASN A 451 -5.31 0.17 10.38
CA ASN A 451 -3.90 0.43 10.07
C ASN A 451 -3.26 1.23 11.23
N ALA A 452 -3.41 0.68 12.45
CA ALA A 452 -3.01 1.32 13.69
C ALA A 452 -1.55 1.04 14.11
N GLY A 453 -0.84 0.11 13.46
CA GLY A 453 0.55 -0.22 13.77
C GLY A 453 1.54 0.81 13.22
N ALA A 454 2.81 0.69 13.63
CA ALA A 454 3.89 1.50 13.06
C ALA A 454 4.32 0.99 11.67
N ARG A 455 4.73 1.91 10.80
CA ARG A 455 5.30 1.60 9.48
C ARG A 455 6.57 2.42 9.26
N ILE A 456 7.55 1.86 8.55
CA ILE A 456 8.73 2.59 8.06
C ILE A 456 8.77 2.53 6.53
N SER A 457 9.07 3.68 5.87
CA SER A 457 9.58 3.71 4.50
C SER A 457 11.09 3.89 4.53
N LEU A 458 11.85 3.04 3.83
CA LEU A 458 13.26 3.25 3.51
C LEU A 458 13.36 3.75 2.06
N VAL A 459 13.59 5.05 1.86
CA VAL A 459 13.65 5.69 0.53
C VAL A 459 15.11 5.77 0.09
N PHE A 460 15.58 4.76 -0.63
CA PHE A 460 16.95 4.65 -1.12
C PHE A 460 17.20 5.53 -2.35
N LYS A 461 18.37 6.19 -2.37
CA LYS A 461 18.82 7.12 -3.42
C LYS A 461 20.32 6.93 -3.69
N ARG A 462 20.76 7.40 -4.86
CA ARG A 462 22.17 7.47 -5.24
C ARG A 462 22.59 8.92 -5.45
N ALA A 463 23.65 9.37 -4.79
CA ALA A 463 24.13 10.74 -4.84
C ALA A 463 24.93 11.02 -6.13
N LEU A 464 24.61 12.13 -6.79
CA LEU A 464 25.35 12.64 -7.94
C LEU A 464 26.47 13.58 -7.50
N VAL A 465 27.56 13.62 -8.27
CA VAL A 465 28.65 14.59 -8.06
C VAL A 465 28.25 15.93 -8.69
N CYS A 466 28.05 16.95 -7.87
CA CYS A 466 27.72 18.31 -8.28
C CYS A 466 28.78 19.28 -7.71
N GLY A 467 29.59 19.89 -8.58
CA GLY A 467 30.67 20.80 -8.16
C GLY A 467 31.68 20.14 -7.22
N GLY A 468 32.13 18.93 -7.56
CA GLY A 468 33.12 18.16 -6.80
C GLY A 468 32.62 17.52 -5.49
N ARG A 469 31.33 17.58 -5.17
CA ARG A 469 30.75 17.01 -3.95
C ARG A 469 29.49 16.20 -4.23
N ARG A 470 29.22 15.17 -3.40
CA ARG A 470 27.97 14.39 -3.41
C ARG A 470 27.00 14.94 -2.36
N GLY A 471 25.72 15.09 -2.71
CA GLY A 471 24.71 15.71 -1.84
C GLY A 471 24.94 17.21 -1.58
N HIS A 472 24.33 17.78 -0.54
CA HIS A 472 24.58 19.18 -0.18
C HIS A 472 25.89 19.32 0.58
N GLY A 473 26.71 20.31 0.22
CA GLY A 473 28.06 20.55 0.76
C GLY A 473 28.13 21.08 2.20
N LEU A 474 27.31 20.49 3.08
CA LEU A 474 27.06 20.83 4.47
C LEU A 474 26.87 19.55 5.27
N ALA A 475 27.48 19.50 6.45
CA ALA A 475 26.83 18.89 7.58
C ALA A 475 25.71 19.85 8.05
N GLY A 476 24.46 19.62 7.61
CA GLY A 476 23.28 20.02 8.37
C GLY A 476 22.66 21.44 8.28
N GLU A 477 23.23 22.46 7.60
CA GLU A 477 22.62 23.83 7.60
C GLU A 477 22.11 24.35 6.25
N GLY A 478 20.80 24.23 5.99
CA GLY A 478 20.18 24.48 4.68
C GLY A 478 20.37 25.89 4.09
N ARG A 479 20.36 25.97 2.74
CA ARG A 479 20.51 27.23 1.98
C ARG A 479 19.56 28.36 2.42
N ARG A 480 18.36 28.04 2.94
CA ARG A 480 17.40 29.03 3.46
C ARG A 480 17.80 29.62 4.83
N ALA A 481 18.59 28.93 5.65
CA ALA A 481 19.13 29.48 6.90
C ALA A 481 20.22 30.53 6.62
N ARG A 482 21.13 30.23 5.67
CA ARG A 482 22.18 31.16 5.22
C ARG A 482 21.65 32.45 4.60
N ALA A 483 20.50 32.39 3.93
CA ALA A 483 19.81 33.58 3.42
C ALA A 483 19.35 34.51 4.56
N ARG A 484 18.84 33.94 5.67
CA ARG A 484 18.39 34.72 6.84
C ARG A 484 19.55 35.30 7.66
N LEU A 485 20.65 34.57 7.80
CA LEU A 485 21.87 35.10 8.44
C LEU A 485 22.44 36.33 7.69
N ARG A 486 22.36 36.32 6.35
CA ARG A 486 22.71 37.51 5.54
C ARG A 486 21.74 38.67 5.76
N ASP A 487 20.43 38.40 5.85
CA ASP A 487 19.41 39.43 6.08
C ASP A 487 19.52 40.07 7.48
N THR A 488 19.83 39.27 8.52
CA THR A 488 20.15 39.80 9.85
C THR A 488 21.45 40.59 9.86
N SER A 489 22.48 40.19 9.10
CA SER A 489 23.73 40.95 9.00
C SER A 489 23.56 42.30 8.30
N LYS A 490 22.61 42.43 7.37
CA LYS A 490 22.28 43.70 6.71
C LYS A 490 21.46 44.66 7.59
N ARG A 491 20.65 44.14 8.52
CA ARG A 491 19.86 44.97 9.46
C ARG A 491 20.65 45.49 10.67
N GLY A 492 21.87 45.00 10.90
CA GLY A 492 22.74 45.45 12.00
C GLY A 492 23.79 46.50 11.61
N GLY A 493 23.80 46.96 10.36
CA GLY A 493 24.88 47.78 9.80
C GLY A 493 24.55 49.23 9.48
N ASP A 494 23.42 49.77 9.98
CA ASP A 494 22.92 51.09 9.59
C ASP A 494 22.46 51.92 10.80
N LEU A 495 23.44 52.36 11.61
CA LEU A 495 23.31 53.44 12.58
C LEU A 495 24.61 54.25 12.59
N GLY A 496 24.73 55.19 11.65
CA GLY A 496 25.86 56.12 11.56
C GLY A 496 25.39 57.57 11.45
N SER A 497 26.05 58.45 12.22
CA SER A 497 26.01 59.92 12.11
C SER A 497 24.72 60.66 12.54
N THR A 498 24.75 61.23 13.75
CA THR A 498 24.78 62.70 13.94
C THR A 498 25.71 63.05 15.13
N ALA A 499 26.17 64.30 15.24
CA ALA A 499 27.41 64.64 15.93
C ALA A 499 27.28 65.49 17.21
N ALA A 500 28.31 65.36 18.07
CA ALA A 500 28.88 66.34 19.00
C ALA A 500 28.03 66.90 20.17
N ARG A 501 28.46 66.59 21.40
CA ARG A 501 29.06 67.58 22.33
C ARG A 501 29.77 66.95 23.54
N GLU A 502 30.90 67.58 23.88
CA GLU A 502 31.58 67.74 25.19
C GLU A 502 31.79 66.55 26.16
N ALA A 503 33.04 66.42 26.64
CA ALA A 503 33.47 65.50 27.68
C ALA A 503 33.40 66.17 29.09
N PRO A 504 33.51 65.41 30.20
CA PRO A 504 34.85 65.05 30.68
C PRO A 504 35.04 63.63 31.27
N ARG A 505 36.30 63.15 31.26
CA ARG A 505 36.84 62.05 32.10
C ARG A 505 37.11 62.58 33.54
N PRO A 506 37.51 61.79 34.58
CA PRO A 506 38.05 60.42 34.64
C PRO A 506 37.29 59.54 35.71
N ARG A 507 37.75 58.44 36.36
CA ARG A 507 39.06 57.78 36.61
C ARG A 507 39.00 56.23 36.64
N ALA A 508 40.11 55.62 36.23
CA ALA A 508 40.87 54.47 36.76
C ALA A 508 40.25 53.39 37.69
N SER A 509 40.69 52.15 37.40
CA SER A 509 40.71 50.88 38.17
C SER A 509 41.37 51.00 39.58
N PRO A 510 41.38 49.97 40.49
CA PRO A 510 41.64 48.55 40.22
C PRO A 510 40.94 47.47 41.11
N ALA A 511 41.47 46.25 41.02
CA ALA A 511 41.24 44.98 41.73
C ALA A 511 41.11 45.08 43.30
N ALA A 512 40.82 44.03 44.09
CA ALA A 512 41.18 42.61 43.96
C ALA A 512 40.48 41.69 45.00
N HIS A 513 40.66 40.37 44.84
CA HIS A 513 40.56 39.29 45.86
C HIS A 513 39.16 39.05 46.52
N GLY A 514 38.82 37.85 47.03
CA GLY A 514 39.50 36.54 47.05
C GLY A 514 38.76 35.54 47.96
N GLY A 515 39.16 34.26 47.96
CA GLY A 515 38.79 33.27 48.98
C GLY A 515 37.54 32.41 48.73
N GLY A 516 37.73 31.08 48.71
CA GLY A 516 36.74 30.10 49.22
C GLY A 516 37.17 29.65 50.63
N PRO A 517 36.84 28.42 51.12
CA PRO A 517 35.89 27.44 50.60
C PRO A 517 35.00 26.87 51.75
N SER A 518 34.60 25.59 51.66
CA SER A 518 33.94 24.73 52.68
C SER A 518 32.41 24.85 52.80
N MET A 519 31.66 23.90 53.38
CA MET A 519 31.56 22.43 53.32
C MET A 519 30.42 22.05 54.32
N SER A 520 29.97 20.78 54.32
CA SER A 520 28.89 20.21 55.17
C SER A 520 27.46 20.73 54.86
N ALA A 521 26.37 19.94 54.72
CA ALA A 521 25.97 18.56 55.06
C ALA A 521 25.25 18.37 56.41
N ARG A 522 23.91 18.21 56.36
CA ARG A 522 23.03 17.30 57.14
C ARG A 522 21.55 17.64 56.83
N ARG A 523 20.68 16.65 56.50
CA ARG A 523 19.75 15.90 57.39
C ARG A 523 18.72 16.78 58.13
N ALA A 524 17.42 16.45 58.26
CA ALA A 524 16.64 15.27 57.83
C ALA A 524 15.12 15.46 58.10
N ARG A 525 14.28 14.52 57.61
CA ARG A 525 12.90 14.12 58.06
C ARG A 525 11.81 15.22 58.00
N GLY A 526 10.70 15.01 57.30
CA GLY A 526 9.46 14.35 57.81
C GLY A 526 8.34 15.42 57.78
N ASP A 527 7.03 15.16 57.66
CA ASP A 527 6.26 13.92 57.61
C ASP A 527 4.95 14.09 56.80
N SER A 528 4.46 12.97 56.26
CA SER A 528 3.05 12.52 56.17
C SER A 528 1.90 13.34 55.55
N ALA A 529 1.17 12.64 54.67
CA ALA A 529 -0.30 12.53 54.59
C ALA A 529 -1.20 13.78 54.45
N ARG A 530 -1.87 13.88 53.28
CA ARG A 530 -3.31 13.54 53.16
C ARG A 530 -3.82 13.56 51.70
N ALA A 531 -4.61 12.55 51.34
CA ALA A 531 -5.62 12.68 50.28
C ALA A 531 -6.88 13.38 50.85
N PRO A 532 -7.79 13.85 49.98
CA PRO A 532 -9.05 13.09 49.90
C PRO A 532 -9.61 12.92 48.49
N SER A 533 -10.44 11.88 48.36
CA SER A 533 -11.30 11.58 47.21
C SER A 533 -12.54 12.49 47.12
N GLY A 534 -13.02 12.76 45.90
CA GLY A 534 -14.35 13.33 45.65
C GLY A 534 -14.95 12.83 44.33
N ARG A 535 -16.05 12.05 44.39
CA ARG A 535 -16.86 11.63 43.24
C ARG A 535 -18.14 12.47 43.14
N ARG A 536 -18.57 12.77 41.90
CA ARG A 536 -19.95 12.81 41.33
C ARG A 536 -19.95 13.87 40.21
N ALA A 537 -20.11 13.51 38.94
CA ALA A 537 -21.30 12.96 38.27
C ALA A 537 -22.30 14.05 37.84
N HIS A 538 -22.29 14.35 36.54
CA HIS A 538 -23.47 14.54 35.69
C HIS A 538 -23.09 14.16 34.25
#